data_AF-A0A1W1Y2B1-F1
#
_entry.id   AF-A0A1W1Y2B1-F1
#
_cell.length_a   1.000
_cell.length_b   1.000
_cell.length_c   1.000
_cell.angle_alpha   90.00
_cell.angle_beta   90.00
_cell.angle_gamma   90.00
#
_symmetry.space_group_name_H-M   'P 1'
#
loop_
_entity.id
_entity.type
_entity.pdbx_description
1 polymer ?
#
loop_
_entity_poly.entity_id
_entity_poly.type
_entity_poly.pdbx_seq_one_letter_code
_entity_poly.pdbx_strand_id
1 'polypeptide(L)'
;MINVSAKTQSNPDYLISPQDLVDWEKTNGVIPKGSIVLFNTGYAKLYPNRKEYFGTDKKGMEAIPELHFPGISPEASTWLVENRLPKSVGIDTASIDYGQSKDFQTHRILLGNNISGFENLTNLDALPVTGAYIIALPMKIAGGSGGPLRIVAAIKAD
;
A
#
# COMPACT_ATOMS: atom_id res chain seq x y z
N MET A 1 9.72 -2.61 4.36
CA MET A 1 9.18 -2.59 2.99
C MET A 1 8.99 -4.04 2.56
N ILE A 2 7.76 -4.41 2.27
CA ILE A 2 7.33 -5.75 1.87
C ILE A 2 7.21 -5.72 0.35
N ASN A 3 8.12 -6.41 -0.34
CA ASN A 3 8.13 -6.46 -1.80
C ASN A 3 7.39 -7.71 -2.28
N VAL A 4 6.30 -7.50 -3.01
CA VAL A 4 5.48 -8.54 -3.65
C VAL A 4 5.46 -8.40 -5.18
N SER A 5 6.31 -7.55 -5.77
CA SER A 5 6.27 -7.20 -7.19
C SER A 5 6.37 -8.41 -8.13
N ALA A 6 7.08 -9.46 -7.72
CA ALA A 6 7.16 -10.70 -8.48
C ALA A 6 5.83 -11.46 -8.54
N LYS A 7 4.98 -11.34 -7.51
CA LYS A 7 3.67 -12.00 -7.42
C LYS A 7 2.59 -11.24 -8.17
N THR A 8 2.73 -9.92 -8.27
CA THR A 8 1.76 -9.02 -8.92
C THR A 8 2.00 -8.88 -10.43
N GLN A 9 3.21 -9.14 -10.93
CA GLN A 9 3.59 -8.95 -12.33
C GLN A 9 2.69 -9.71 -13.32
N SER A 10 2.29 -10.93 -12.98
CA SER A 10 1.40 -11.77 -13.78
C SER A 10 0.00 -11.93 -13.18
N ASN A 11 -0.29 -11.22 -12.09
CA ASN A 11 -1.56 -11.27 -11.39
C ASN A 11 -1.95 -9.85 -10.94
N PRO A 12 -2.61 -9.07 -11.81
CA PRO A 12 -3.02 -7.71 -11.48
C PRO A 12 -4.02 -7.66 -10.32
N ASP A 13 -4.66 -8.78 -10.00
CA ASP A 13 -5.66 -8.88 -8.93
C ASP A 13 -5.07 -9.53 -7.66
N TYR A 14 -3.73 -9.56 -7.54
CA TYR A 14 -3.08 -10.18 -6.40
C TYR A 14 -3.47 -9.49 -5.09
N LEU A 15 -3.93 -10.29 -4.15
CA LEU A 15 -4.23 -9.87 -2.79
C LEU A 15 -3.07 -10.26 -1.87
N ILE A 16 -2.41 -9.25 -1.32
CA ILE A 16 -1.32 -9.44 -0.35
C ILE A 16 -1.92 -10.09 0.89
N SER A 17 -1.42 -11.28 1.21
CA SER A 17 -1.97 -12.19 2.22
C SER A 17 -1.25 -12.07 3.56
N PRO A 18 -1.83 -12.59 4.67
CA PRO A 18 -1.10 -12.75 5.92
C PRO A 18 0.19 -13.56 5.76
N GLN A 19 0.19 -14.54 4.85
CA GLN A 19 1.36 -15.37 4.58
C GLN A 19 2.53 -14.55 4.00
N ASP A 20 2.26 -13.54 3.16
CA ASP A 20 3.29 -12.62 2.67
C ASP A 20 3.98 -11.87 3.82
N LEU A 21 3.21 -11.47 4.83
CA LEU A 21 3.72 -10.77 6.01
C LEU A 21 4.59 -11.71 6.86
N VAL A 22 4.07 -12.91 7.13
CA VAL A 22 4.77 -13.94 7.91
C VAL A 22 6.07 -14.36 7.21
N ASP A 23 6.05 -14.56 5.89
CA ASP A 23 7.23 -14.94 5.12
C ASP A 23 8.26 -13.81 5.09
N TRP A 24 7.82 -12.57 4.97
CA TRP A 24 8.71 -11.41 5.07
C TRP A 24 9.41 -11.36 6.44
N GLU A 25 8.69 -11.60 7.54
CA GLU A 25 9.27 -11.58 8.89
C GLU A 25 10.29 -12.69 9.15
N LYS A 26 10.13 -13.86 8.52
CA LYS A 26 11.11 -14.95 8.63
C LYS A 26 12.51 -14.53 8.19
N THR A 27 12.60 -13.63 7.21
CA THR A 27 13.88 -13.17 6.66
C THR A 27 14.33 -11.83 7.24
N ASN A 28 13.39 -10.95 7.59
CA ASN A 28 13.70 -9.54 7.90
C ASN A 28 13.47 -9.18 9.38
N GLY A 29 13.05 -10.15 10.19
CA GLY A 29 12.67 -9.94 11.58
C GLY A 29 11.24 -9.43 11.74
N VAL A 30 10.79 -9.35 12.99
CA VAL A 30 9.43 -8.94 13.33
C VAL A 30 9.20 -7.48 12.95
N ILE A 31 8.07 -7.19 12.29
CA ILE A 31 7.60 -5.84 12.00
C ILE A 31 7.42 -5.09 13.33
N PRO A 32 8.17 -4.01 13.58
CA PRO A 32 8.06 -3.32 14.87
C PRO A 32 6.70 -2.66 15.06
N LYS A 33 6.18 -2.69 16.29
CA LYS A 33 4.94 -1.98 16.64
C LYS A 33 5.07 -0.49 16.37
N GLY A 34 4.04 0.10 15.78
CA GLY A 34 4.01 1.52 15.43
C GLY A 34 4.99 1.94 14.32
N SER A 35 5.53 0.98 13.57
CA SER A 35 6.28 1.25 12.34
C SER A 35 5.35 1.69 11.19
N ILE A 36 5.96 2.07 10.07
CA ILE A 36 5.26 2.28 8.80
C ILE A 36 5.55 1.07 7.90
N VAL A 37 4.50 0.42 7.42
CA VAL A 37 4.63 -0.76 6.55
C VAL A 37 4.33 -0.36 5.12
N LEU A 38 5.34 -0.42 4.26
CA LEU A 38 5.21 -0.10 2.83
C LEU A 38 5.15 -1.39 2.01
N PHE A 39 4.20 -1.47 1.09
CA PHE A 39 3.97 -2.55 0.14
C PHE A 39 4.42 -2.11 -1.24
N ASN A 40 5.42 -2.80 -1.78
CA ASN A 40 5.90 -2.59 -3.14
C ASN A 40 5.32 -3.66 -4.05
N THR A 41 4.38 -3.26 -4.91
CA THR A 41 3.74 -4.13 -5.90
C THR A 41 4.36 -3.97 -7.29
N GLY A 42 5.26 -3.00 -7.48
CA GLY A 42 5.84 -2.66 -8.77
C GLY A 42 4.94 -1.78 -9.66
N TYR A 43 3.71 -1.48 -9.24
CA TYR A 43 2.73 -0.73 -10.03
C TYR A 43 3.12 0.72 -10.28
N ALA A 44 3.98 1.31 -9.43
CA ALA A 44 4.50 2.66 -9.66
C ALA A 44 5.07 2.84 -11.09
N LYS A 45 5.65 1.78 -11.67
CA LYS A 45 6.29 1.79 -13.00
C LYS A 45 5.29 1.87 -14.16
N LEU A 46 4.03 1.53 -13.92
CA LEU A 46 2.98 1.57 -14.95
C LEU A 46 2.40 2.99 -15.10
N TYR A 47 2.63 3.88 -14.13
CA TYR A 47 2.24 5.28 -14.25
C TYR A 47 3.14 6.04 -15.25
N PRO A 48 2.60 6.92 -16.12
CA PRO A 48 1.21 7.38 -16.20
C PRO A 48 0.31 6.62 -17.19
N ASN A 49 0.71 5.42 -17.67
CA ASN A 49 -0.12 4.64 -18.58
C ASN A 49 -1.38 4.14 -17.88
N ARG A 50 -2.50 4.81 -18.15
CA ARG A 50 -3.78 4.56 -17.46
C ARG A 50 -4.26 3.12 -17.62
N LYS A 51 -4.23 2.59 -18.85
CA LYS A 51 -4.67 1.22 -19.13
C LYS A 51 -3.86 0.20 -18.36
N GLU A 52 -2.55 0.38 -18.29
CA GLU A 52 -1.67 -0.54 -17.55
C GLU A 52 -1.83 -0.38 -16.03
N TYR A 53 -1.96 0.85 -15.54
CA TYR A 53 -2.05 1.13 -14.10
C TYR A 53 -3.41 0.78 -13.48
N PHE A 54 -4.51 0.96 -14.23
CA PHE A 54 -5.87 0.73 -13.75
C PHE A 54 -6.57 -0.48 -14.39
N GLY A 55 -5.99 -1.11 -15.41
CA GLY A 55 -6.65 -2.17 -16.20
C GLY A 55 -7.61 -1.64 -17.28
N THR A 56 -7.94 -0.34 -17.28
CA THR A 56 -8.87 0.28 -18.22
C THR A 56 -8.49 1.73 -18.55
N ASP A 57 -8.76 2.18 -19.77
CA ASP A 57 -8.64 3.59 -20.15
C ASP A 57 -9.87 4.41 -19.76
N LYS A 58 -10.97 3.75 -19.38
CA LYS A 58 -12.21 4.43 -18.98
C LYS A 58 -11.97 5.34 -17.76
N LYS A 59 -12.79 6.38 -17.64
CA LYS A 59 -12.75 7.35 -16.54
C LYS A 59 -14.13 7.50 -15.90
N GLY A 60 -14.16 8.06 -14.70
CA GLY A 60 -15.41 8.28 -13.96
C GLY A 60 -16.03 6.96 -13.47
N MET A 61 -17.34 7.00 -13.21
CA MET A 61 -18.08 5.88 -12.61
C MET A 61 -18.04 4.60 -13.46
N GLU A 62 -17.95 4.74 -14.79
CA GLU A 62 -17.89 3.60 -15.71
C GLU A 62 -16.59 2.81 -15.63
N ALA A 63 -15.52 3.41 -15.09
CA ALA A 63 -14.25 2.72 -14.91
C ALA A 63 -14.25 1.81 -13.69
N ILE A 64 -15.06 2.11 -12.66
CA ILE A 64 -15.05 1.43 -11.36
C ILE A 64 -15.16 -0.10 -11.50
N PRO A 65 -16.08 -0.66 -12.31
CA PRO A 65 -16.20 -2.11 -12.45
C PRO A 65 -15.04 -2.78 -13.20
N GLU A 66 -14.19 -2.00 -13.86
CA GLU A 66 -13.09 -2.46 -14.72
C GLU A 66 -11.71 -2.16 -14.10
N LEU A 67 -11.65 -1.73 -12.84
CA LEU A 67 -10.40 -1.46 -12.17
C LEU A 67 -9.70 -2.78 -11.80
N HIS A 68 -8.47 -2.94 -12.27
CA HIS A 68 -7.61 -4.07 -11.94
C HIS A 68 -6.24 -3.57 -11.49
N PHE A 69 -5.94 -3.77 -10.21
CA PHE A 69 -4.64 -3.54 -9.59
C PHE A 69 -4.61 -4.22 -8.21
N PRO A 70 -3.42 -4.62 -7.72
CA PRO A 70 -3.30 -5.39 -6.50
C PRO A 70 -3.60 -4.54 -5.27
N GLY A 71 -3.87 -5.20 -4.16
CA GLY A 71 -4.14 -4.54 -2.89
C GLY A 71 -3.78 -5.41 -1.70
N ILE A 72 -3.91 -4.83 -0.51
CA ILE A 72 -3.78 -5.57 0.74
C ILE A 72 -5.10 -6.30 0.97
N SER A 73 -5.04 -7.59 1.30
CA SER A 73 -6.26 -8.35 1.60
C SER A 73 -6.87 -7.91 2.94
N PRO A 74 -8.19 -8.09 3.15
CA PRO A 74 -8.80 -7.86 4.45
C PRO A 74 -8.18 -8.71 5.55
N GLU A 75 -7.80 -9.95 5.24
CA GLU A 75 -7.14 -10.86 6.18
C GLU A 75 -5.75 -10.35 6.58
N ALA A 76 -4.95 -9.86 5.61
CA ALA A 76 -3.65 -9.26 5.89
C ALA A 76 -3.78 -7.99 6.74
N SER A 77 -4.82 -7.18 6.47
CA SER A 77 -5.14 -5.98 7.26
C SER A 77 -5.49 -6.34 8.71
N THR A 78 -6.36 -7.33 8.92
CA THR A 78 -6.71 -7.85 10.25
C THR A 78 -5.47 -8.39 10.96
N TRP A 79 -4.66 -9.18 10.26
CA TRP A 79 -3.43 -9.72 10.82
C TRP A 79 -2.48 -8.60 11.28
N LEU A 80 -2.29 -7.54 10.47
CA LEU A 80 -1.45 -6.40 10.84
C LEU A 80 -1.97 -5.71 12.10
N VAL A 81 -3.27 -5.45 12.18
CA VAL A 81 -3.90 -4.81 13.35
C VAL A 81 -3.64 -5.64 14.62
N GLU A 82 -3.94 -6.93 14.56
CA GLU A 82 -3.88 -7.83 15.71
C GLU A 82 -2.44 -8.11 16.17
N ASN A 83 -1.51 -8.24 15.22
CA ASN A 83 -0.19 -8.77 15.52
C ASN A 83 0.90 -7.70 15.61
N ARG A 84 0.76 -6.58 14.87
CA ARG A 84 1.84 -5.60 14.69
C ARG A 84 1.43 -4.17 14.96
N LEU A 85 0.17 -3.80 14.76
CA LEU A 85 -0.38 -2.46 14.96
C LEU A 85 0.54 -1.35 14.43
N PRO A 86 0.78 -1.29 13.10
CA PRO A 86 1.58 -0.22 12.50
C PRO A 86 0.89 1.13 12.67
N LYS A 87 1.65 2.23 12.59
CA LYS A 87 1.09 3.60 12.58
C LYS A 87 0.44 3.93 11.24
N SER A 88 1.02 3.42 10.16
CA SER A 88 0.55 3.64 8.81
C SER A 88 0.91 2.47 7.91
N VAL A 89 0.14 2.30 6.84
CA VAL A 89 0.51 1.49 5.67
C VAL A 89 0.72 2.38 4.45
N GLY A 90 1.47 1.90 3.48
CA GLY A 90 1.59 2.56 2.19
C GLY A 90 1.69 1.58 1.04
N ILE A 91 1.15 1.92 -0.12
CA ILE A 91 1.16 1.09 -1.34
C ILE A 91 1.39 1.96 -2.59
N ASP A 92 1.94 1.36 -3.64
CA ASP A 92 2.21 2.01 -4.92
C ASP A 92 1.05 1.93 -5.94
N THR A 93 -0.08 1.35 -5.56
CA THR A 93 -1.32 1.33 -6.34
C THR A 93 -2.25 2.49 -5.99
N ALA A 94 -3.33 2.63 -6.77
CA ALA A 94 -4.28 3.72 -6.63
C ALA A 94 -5.11 3.66 -5.34
N SER A 95 -5.12 2.50 -4.67
CA SER A 95 -5.86 2.24 -3.45
C SER A 95 -5.16 1.16 -2.62
N ILE A 96 -5.27 1.21 -1.28
CA ILE A 96 -4.84 0.10 -0.41
C ILE A 96 -5.70 -1.16 -0.56
N ASP A 97 -6.97 -1.01 -0.94
CA ASP A 97 -7.82 -2.08 -1.45
C ASP A 97 -7.48 -2.38 -2.92
N TYR A 98 -7.69 -3.62 -3.35
CA TYR A 98 -7.59 -4.05 -4.74
C TYR A 98 -8.65 -3.38 -5.64
N GLY A 99 -8.40 -3.33 -6.95
CA GLY A 99 -9.19 -2.55 -7.91
C GLY A 99 -10.69 -2.84 -7.91
N GLN A 100 -11.08 -4.10 -7.74
CA GLN A 100 -12.47 -4.55 -7.78
C GLN A 100 -13.18 -4.50 -6.43
N SER A 101 -12.51 -4.00 -5.38
CA SER A 101 -13.12 -3.84 -4.06
C SER A 101 -14.34 -2.92 -4.13
N LYS A 102 -15.46 -3.37 -3.54
CA LYS A 102 -16.72 -2.61 -3.51
C LYS A 102 -17.07 -2.09 -2.13
N ASP A 103 -16.54 -2.73 -1.10
CA ASP A 103 -16.84 -2.47 0.30
C ASP A 103 -15.64 -1.92 1.08
N PHE A 104 -14.47 -1.85 0.44
CA PHE A 104 -13.25 -1.23 0.95
C PHE A 104 -12.87 -1.76 2.34
N GLN A 105 -12.92 -3.09 2.54
CA GLN A 105 -12.67 -3.68 3.86
C GLN A 105 -11.28 -3.36 4.37
N THR A 106 -10.26 -3.30 3.51
CA THR A 106 -8.90 -2.94 3.94
C THR A 106 -8.88 -1.53 4.52
N HIS A 107 -9.49 -0.55 3.84
CA HIS A 107 -9.71 0.78 4.44
C HIS A 107 -10.44 0.70 5.77
N ARG A 108 -11.57 -0.01 5.84
CA ARG A 108 -12.40 -0.06 7.05
C ARG A 108 -11.65 -0.65 8.24
N ILE A 109 -10.91 -1.73 8.02
CA ILE A 109 -10.11 -2.42 9.06
C ILE A 109 -8.97 -1.51 9.53
N LEU A 110 -8.18 -0.97 8.61
CA LEU A 110 -7.00 -0.18 8.96
C LEU A 110 -7.38 1.19 9.55
N LEU A 111 -8.22 1.96 8.85
CA LEU A 111 -8.64 3.28 9.32
C LEU A 111 -9.48 3.20 10.60
N GLY A 112 -10.30 2.15 10.75
CA GLY A 112 -11.06 1.89 11.99
C GLY A 112 -10.18 1.63 13.21
N ASN A 113 -8.92 1.24 13.00
CA ASN A 113 -7.91 1.06 14.04
C ASN A 113 -6.89 2.22 14.11
N ASN A 114 -7.23 3.39 13.55
CA ASN A 114 -6.35 4.57 13.47
C ASN A 114 -5.01 4.32 12.75
N ILE A 115 -5.00 3.38 11.79
CA ILE A 115 -3.85 3.12 10.93
C ILE A 115 -4.07 3.87 9.62
N SER A 116 -3.27 4.91 9.37
CA SER A 116 -3.40 5.73 8.15
C SER A 116 -2.86 5.02 6.91
N GLY A 117 -3.37 5.38 5.73
CA GLY A 117 -2.92 4.85 4.43
C GLY A 117 -2.21 5.89 3.57
N PHE A 118 -1.20 5.46 2.82
CA PHE A 118 -0.57 6.23 1.74
C PHE A 118 -0.72 5.47 0.42
N GLU A 119 -1.23 6.13 -0.60
CA GLU A 119 -1.53 5.52 -1.90
C GLU A 119 -0.74 6.22 -3.00
N ASN A 120 -0.61 5.57 -4.16
CA ASN A 120 0.17 6.06 -5.30
C ASN A 120 1.63 6.37 -4.92
N LEU A 121 2.22 5.59 -4.03
CA LEU A 121 3.64 5.71 -3.70
C LEU A 121 4.52 5.37 -4.92
N THR A 122 5.74 5.89 -4.92
CA THR A 122 6.74 5.63 -5.98
C THR A 122 8.13 5.44 -5.37
N ASN A 123 9.08 4.97 -6.18
CA ASN A 123 10.48 4.72 -5.79
C ASN A 123 10.64 3.80 -4.56
N LEU A 124 9.67 2.90 -4.31
CA LEU A 124 9.76 1.95 -3.20
C LEU A 124 10.89 0.93 -3.39
N ASP A 125 11.31 0.69 -4.64
CA ASP A 125 12.45 -0.14 -5.00
C ASP A 125 13.81 0.49 -4.67
N ALA A 126 13.86 1.79 -4.40
CA ALA A 126 15.06 2.49 -3.93
C ALA A 126 15.23 2.45 -2.41
N LEU A 127 14.27 1.89 -1.66
CA LEU A 127 14.31 1.84 -0.20
C LEU A 127 14.98 0.55 0.31
N PRO A 128 15.74 0.62 1.41
CA PRO A 128 16.16 -0.59 2.11
C PRO A 128 14.93 -1.33 2.66
N VAL A 129 15.06 -2.65 2.85
CA VAL A 129 13.97 -3.49 3.36
C VAL A 129 13.51 -3.01 4.74
N THR A 130 14.42 -2.55 5.58
CA THR A 130 14.15 -1.94 6.89
C THR A 130 15.04 -0.73 7.13
N GLY A 131 14.69 0.11 8.12
CA GLY A 131 15.55 1.22 8.58
C GLY A 131 15.37 2.56 7.86
N ALA A 132 14.51 2.66 6.85
CA ALA A 132 14.16 3.95 6.26
C ALA A 132 13.36 4.82 7.24
N TYR A 133 13.66 6.12 7.30
CA TYR A 133 12.90 7.10 8.07
C TYR A 133 11.94 7.85 7.15
N ILE A 134 10.64 7.70 7.39
CA ILE A 134 9.59 8.26 6.53
C ILE A 134 9.08 9.58 7.10
N ILE A 135 9.02 10.60 6.25
CA ILE A 135 8.38 11.88 6.53
C ILE A 135 7.18 11.99 5.60
N ALA A 136 5.98 11.93 6.18
CA ALA A 136 4.71 11.99 5.48
C ALA A 136 3.83 13.07 6.11
N LEU A 137 3.76 14.25 5.47
CA LEU A 137 3.07 15.43 6.00
C LEU A 137 1.91 15.82 5.07
N PRO A 138 0.67 15.35 5.34
CA PRO A 138 -0.49 15.73 4.55
C PRO A 138 -0.83 17.21 4.70
N MET A 139 -1.49 17.75 3.68
CA MET A 139 -2.05 19.10 3.74
C MET A 139 -2.96 19.24 4.97
N LYS A 140 -2.80 20.35 5.71
CA LYS A 140 -3.60 20.64 6.91
C LYS A 140 -4.97 21.21 6.51
N ILE A 141 -5.85 20.35 6.03
CA ILE A 141 -7.22 20.69 5.63
C ILE A 141 -8.14 20.63 6.85
N ALA A 142 -8.90 21.70 7.12
CA ALA A 142 -9.84 21.74 8.25
C ALA A 142 -10.94 20.67 8.07
N GLY A 143 -11.06 19.75 9.02
CA GLY A 143 -12.01 18.63 8.95
C GLY A 143 -11.70 17.61 7.83
N GLY A 144 -10.50 17.64 7.25
CA GLY A 144 -10.14 16.74 6.15
C GLY A 144 -10.02 15.28 6.58
N SER A 145 -10.60 14.38 5.79
CA SER A 145 -10.44 12.93 5.94
C SER A 145 -9.12 12.40 5.36
N GLY A 146 -8.48 13.19 4.50
CA GLY A 146 -7.22 12.91 3.83
C GLY A 146 -6.80 14.08 2.95
N GLY A 147 -5.62 13.99 2.34
CA GLY A 147 -5.13 15.02 1.43
C GLY A 147 -3.83 14.62 0.77
N PRO A 148 -3.48 15.24 -0.38
CA PRO A 148 -2.20 14.98 -1.02
C PRO A 148 -1.06 15.38 -0.09
N LEU A 149 0.07 14.69 -0.25
CA LEU A 149 1.28 14.97 0.50
C LEU A 149 2.53 14.75 -0.34
N ARG A 150 3.62 15.40 0.07
CA ARG A 150 4.96 15.01 -0.38
C ARG A 150 5.56 14.10 0.67
N ILE A 151 5.52 12.80 0.41
CA ILE A 151 6.21 11.80 1.22
C ILE A 151 7.66 11.71 0.78
N VAL A 152 8.58 11.67 1.74
CA VAL A 152 10.02 11.45 1.50
C VAL A 152 10.56 10.41 2.47
N ALA A 153 11.59 9.68 2.04
CA ALA A 153 12.31 8.74 2.86
C ALA A 153 13.76 9.21 3.02
N ALA A 154 14.22 9.35 4.25
CA ALA A 154 15.64 9.44 4.56
C ALA A 154 16.18 8.01 4.75
N ILE A 155 17.18 7.66 3.97
CA ILE A 155 17.91 6.40 4.05
C ILE A 155 19.32 6.69 4.58
N LYS A 156 19.93 5.75 5.29
CA LYS A 156 21.34 5.89 5.65
C LYS A 156 22.16 5.87 4.35
N ALA A 157 23.11 6.80 4.23
CA ALA A 157 24.16 6.66 3.25
C ALA A 157 25.07 5.50 3.68
N ASP A 158 25.48 4.68 2.72
CA ASP A 158 26.50 3.66 2.91
C ASP A 158 27.86 4.29 3.28
#